data_AF-A0A0M3TAI5-F1
#
_entry.id   AF-A0A0M3TAI5-F1
#
_cell.length_a   1.000
_cell.length_b   1.000
_cell.length_c   1.000
_cell.angle_alpha   90.00
_cell.angle_beta   90.00
_cell.angle_gamma   90.00
#
_symmetry.space_group_name_H-M   'P 1'
#
loop_
_entity.id
_entity.type
_entity.pdbx_description
1 polymer ?
#
loop_
_entity_poly.entity_id
_entity_poly.type
_entity_poly.pdbx_seq_one_letter_code
_entity_poly.pdbx_strand_id
1 'polypeptide(L)'
;MHRRTRSPKQRAGVAHGANISFGKWLGDLDDTLLRAPFLRSGLYVPVMADCGSSNFALNASVGTTMSEAKTTETSIEPAEFLASVEPDRKREEAMVLDQLFRKVTGASPRMWGPSIIGYGSYETTYASGRQVRWMRSGFSPRKAKHSLYLMGGYCDELAGKRRDELLKKLGKHSTGKSCLYINKLADVDMAVLEQMIASDWEAMQRKYPE
;
A
#
# COMPACT_ATOMS: atom_id res chain seq x y z
N MET A 1 0.56 -39.15 64.49
CA MET A 1 1.07 -40.22 63.58
C MET A 1 1.38 -39.56 62.24
N HIS A 2 2.63 -39.26 61.88
CA HIS A 2 3.65 -40.14 61.25
C HIS A 2 3.34 -40.58 59.79
N ARG A 3 4.00 -39.91 58.82
CA ARG A 3 4.57 -40.43 57.52
C ARG A 3 3.59 -41.10 56.50
N ARG A 4 3.78 -41.11 55.17
CA ARG A 4 4.84 -40.62 54.25
C ARG A 4 4.30 -40.64 52.78
N THR A 5 4.66 -39.65 51.96
CA THR A 5 5.03 -39.71 50.51
C THR A 5 4.33 -40.69 49.53
N ARG A 6 3.84 -40.19 48.37
CA ARG A 6 4.52 -40.24 47.05
C ARG A 6 3.63 -39.77 45.87
N SER A 7 4.22 -39.02 44.93
CA SER A 7 3.78 -38.89 43.53
C SER A 7 4.27 -40.11 42.73
N PRO A 8 3.59 -40.55 41.64
CA PRO A 8 4.22 -40.33 40.32
C PRO A 8 3.30 -40.22 39.08
N LYS A 9 3.86 -39.52 38.07
CA LYS A 9 3.87 -39.79 36.61
C LYS A 9 2.76 -39.29 35.68
N GLN A 10 3.26 -38.66 34.61
CA GLN A 10 2.60 -38.27 33.36
C GLN A 10 2.24 -39.48 32.48
N ARG A 11 1.18 -39.34 31.69
CA ARG A 11 1.06 -39.80 30.29
C ARG A 11 0.26 -38.71 29.55
N ALA A 12 0.75 -38.04 28.50
CA ALA A 12 1.21 -38.55 27.21
C ALA A 12 0.09 -39.29 26.45
N GLY A 13 -0.81 -38.50 25.86
CA GLY A 13 -1.81 -38.96 24.88
C GLY A 13 -1.48 -38.35 23.51
N VAL A 14 -1.05 -39.20 22.57
CA VAL A 14 -0.72 -38.80 21.20
C VAL A 14 -1.98 -38.92 20.33
N ALA A 15 -2.43 -37.81 19.74
CA ALA A 15 -3.44 -37.83 18.68
C ALA A 15 -2.75 -37.64 17.32
N HIS A 16 -3.06 -38.52 16.37
CA HIS A 16 -2.42 -38.56 15.05
C HIS A 16 -2.91 -37.45 14.11
N GLY A 17 -2.10 -37.16 13.08
CA GLY A 17 -2.31 -36.00 12.21
C GLY A 17 -3.57 -36.07 11.34
N ALA A 18 -4.24 -34.91 11.22
CA ALA A 18 -5.16 -34.61 10.15
C ALA A 18 -4.38 -33.93 9.02
N ASN A 19 -4.17 -34.65 7.91
CA ASN A 19 -3.40 -34.19 6.76
C ASN A 19 -4.31 -33.31 5.86
N ILE A 20 -4.30 -32.00 6.06
CA ILE A 20 -5.11 -31.08 5.24
C ILE A 20 -4.38 -30.78 3.93
N SER A 21 -4.82 -31.48 2.88
CA SER A 21 -4.30 -31.30 1.52
C SER A 21 -4.53 -29.87 1.01
N PHE A 22 -3.44 -29.18 0.69
CA PHE A 22 -3.46 -27.85 0.09
C PHE A 22 -3.63 -28.01 -1.43
N GLY A 23 -4.86 -27.86 -1.94
CA GLY A 23 -5.15 -28.18 -3.33
C GLY A 23 -6.33 -27.42 -3.95
N LYS A 24 -6.05 -26.80 -5.09
CA LYS A 24 -7.00 -26.51 -6.19
C LYS A 24 -8.05 -25.40 -5.96
N TRP A 25 -7.58 -24.15 -5.94
CA TRP A 25 -8.35 -23.01 -6.45
C TRP A 25 -7.56 -22.31 -7.56
N LEU A 26 -7.62 -22.90 -8.75
CA LEU A 26 -7.10 -22.34 -9.99
C LEU A 26 -8.04 -22.83 -11.10
N GLY A 27 -8.84 -21.92 -11.63
CA GLY A 27 -9.94 -22.17 -12.56
C GLY A 27 -10.82 -20.92 -12.69
N ASP A 28 -11.27 -20.66 -13.91
CA ASP A 28 -12.31 -19.69 -14.28
C ASP A 28 -11.97 -18.20 -14.14
N LEU A 29 -10.99 -17.76 -14.93
CA LEU A 29 -11.04 -16.45 -15.59
C LEU A 29 -11.27 -16.69 -17.09
N ASP A 30 -12.52 -16.48 -17.53
CA ASP A 30 -12.93 -16.60 -18.93
C ASP A 30 -12.34 -15.45 -19.78
N ASP A 31 -12.00 -15.76 -21.03
CA ASP A 31 -11.08 -15.03 -21.89
C ASP A 31 -11.83 -14.15 -22.90
N THR A 32 -12.56 -13.14 -22.41
CA THR A 32 -13.46 -12.31 -23.24
C THR A 32 -13.50 -10.80 -22.92
N LEU A 33 -12.33 -10.14 -22.78
CA LEU A 33 -12.27 -8.66 -22.86
C LEU A 33 -11.11 -8.06 -23.69
N LEU A 34 -10.53 -8.80 -24.63
CA LEU A 34 -9.62 -8.25 -25.65
C LEU A 34 -10.39 -7.61 -26.84
N ARG A 35 -11.05 -6.47 -26.62
CA ARG A 35 -11.38 -5.46 -27.67
C ARG A 35 -12.02 -4.17 -27.12
N ALA A 36 -11.20 -3.18 -26.78
CA ALA A 36 -11.61 -1.78 -26.69
C ALA A 36 -10.41 -0.85 -26.96
N PRO A 37 -10.42 -0.02 -28.03
CA PRO A 37 -9.34 0.92 -28.29
C PRO A 37 -9.60 2.25 -27.57
N PHE A 38 -8.83 2.59 -26.54
CA PHE A 38 -8.81 3.95 -26.01
C PHE A 38 -7.40 4.40 -25.57
N LEU A 39 -6.78 5.22 -26.42
CA LEU A 39 -5.55 5.93 -26.11
C LEU A 39 -5.84 7.10 -25.17
N ARG A 40 -5.35 7.05 -23.93
CA ARG A 40 -4.93 8.26 -23.20
C ARG A 40 -4.00 7.92 -22.03
N SER A 41 -2.72 8.24 -22.21
CA SER A 41 -1.74 8.65 -21.18
C SER A 41 -2.06 8.31 -19.71
N GLY A 42 -2.07 7.02 -19.38
CA GLY A 42 -2.13 6.57 -17.99
C GLY A 42 -0.75 6.63 -17.33
N LEU A 43 -0.68 7.25 -16.13
CA LEU A 43 0.46 7.04 -15.22
C LEU A 43 0.43 5.58 -14.74
N TYR A 44 1.11 4.70 -15.47
CA TYR A 44 1.35 3.33 -15.03
C TYR A 44 2.49 3.35 -14.00
N VAL A 45 2.11 3.39 -12.71
CA VAL A 45 3.02 3.17 -11.59
C VAL A 45 3.29 1.66 -11.50
N PRO A 46 4.52 1.17 -11.74
CA PRO A 46 4.80 -0.28 -11.81
C PRO A 46 4.87 -0.98 -10.44
N VAL A 47 4.49 -0.29 -9.35
CA VAL A 47 4.57 -0.77 -7.95
C VAL A 47 3.37 -1.65 -7.58
N MET A 48 3.13 -2.69 -8.39
CA MET A 48 2.01 -3.63 -8.20
C MET A 48 2.37 -5.11 -8.41
N ALA A 49 3.56 -5.42 -8.91
CA ALA A 49 3.87 -6.78 -9.37
C ALA A 49 4.18 -7.77 -8.23
N ASP A 50 4.62 -7.29 -7.07
CA ASP A 50 5.11 -8.19 -6.02
C ASP A 50 4.84 -7.67 -4.60
N CYS A 51 3.67 -8.03 -4.07
CA CYS A 51 3.57 -8.26 -2.64
C CYS A 51 2.95 -9.62 -2.37
N GLY A 52 3.73 -10.65 -2.61
CA GLY A 52 3.48 -11.96 -2.03
C GLY A 52 3.68 -13.06 -3.04
N SER A 53 4.91 -13.55 -3.12
CA SER A 53 5.19 -14.97 -2.90
C SER A 53 6.67 -15.19 -2.66
N SER A 54 7.02 -15.66 -1.45
CA SER A 54 8.36 -16.19 -1.18
C SER A 54 8.54 -17.55 -1.87
N ASN A 55 9.66 -17.72 -2.57
CA ASN A 55 10.19 -18.96 -3.16
C ASN A 55 9.46 -19.56 -4.38
N PHE A 56 10.07 -19.45 -5.56
CA PHE A 56 10.60 -20.63 -6.28
C PHE A 56 11.74 -20.23 -7.25
N ALA A 57 12.48 -21.21 -7.78
CA ALA A 57 13.86 -21.02 -8.25
C ALA A 57 14.08 -20.74 -9.76
N LEU A 58 15.27 -20.17 -10.05
CA LEU A 58 16.08 -20.20 -11.29
C LEU A 58 15.38 -20.54 -12.64
N ASN A 59 15.40 -19.60 -13.60
CA ASN A 59 16.45 -19.51 -14.64
C ASN A 59 16.14 -18.49 -15.78
N ALA A 60 17.19 -18.20 -16.56
CA ALA A 60 17.20 -17.73 -17.96
C ALA A 60 17.35 -16.22 -18.29
N SER A 61 18.47 -15.95 -18.98
CA SER A 61 18.73 -14.94 -20.04
C SER A 61 18.43 -13.45 -19.79
N VAL A 62 19.52 -12.69 -19.78
CA VAL A 62 19.56 -11.21 -19.83
C VAL A 62 18.87 -10.67 -21.09
N GLY A 63 17.96 -9.72 -20.88
CA GLY A 63 17.29 -8.93 -21.91
C GLY A 63 16.94 -7.54 -21.38
N THR A 64 17.88 -6.91 -20.66
CA THR A 64 17.61 -5.73 -19.82
C THR A 64 17.40 -4.45 -20.63
N THR A 65 16.17 -4.24 -21.09
CA THR A 65 15.67 -2.89 -21.38
C THR A 65 15.23 -2.24 -20.07
N MET A 66 16.11 -1.43 -19.48
CA MET A 66 15.81 -0.66 -18.26
C MET A 66 14.71 0.37 -18.55
N SER A 67 13.45 -0.02 -18.37
CA SER A 67 12.35 0.96 -18.34
C SER A 67 12.45 1.73 -17.03
N GLU A 68 12.99 2.95 -17.06
CA GLU A 68 13.13 3.81 -15.89
C GLU A 68 11.78 4.00 -15.15
N ALA A 69 11.86 4.26 -13.84
CA ALA A 69 10.67 4.59 -13.07
C ALA A 69 10.16 5.98 -13.50
N LYS A 70 8.98 6.04 -14.12
CA LYS A 70 8.36 7.30 -14.62
C LYS A 70 7.99 8.32 -13.54
N THR A 71 8.30 8.03 -12.28
CA THR A 71 7.98 8.86 -11.12
C THR A 71 9.08 8.63 -10.11
N THR A 72 10.02 9.56 -10.10
CA THR A 72 11.13 9.66 -9.15
C THR A 72 10.93 10.90 -8.30
N GLU A 73 11.71 11.01 -7.22
CA GLU A 73 11.81 12.23 -6.45
C GLU A 73 12.33 13.39 -7.32
N THR A 74 11.79 14.60 -7.15
CA THR A 74 12.16 15.80 -7.92
C THR A 74 12.61 16.93 -7.00
N SER A 75 13.27 17.95 -7.57
CA SER A 75 13.68 19.17 -6.87
C SER A 75 12.57 20.23 -6.80
N ILE A 76 11.31 19.86 -7.03
CA ILE A 76 10.16 20.77 -6.92
C ILE A 76 9.81 20.87 -5.43
N GLU A 77 9.69 22.09 -4.90
CA GLU A 77 9.29 22.27 -3.52
C GLU A 77 7.80 21.94 -3.32
N PRO A 78 7.44 21.03 -2.38
CA PRO A 78 6.04 20.67 -2.15
C PRO A 78 5.14 21.84 -1.79
N ALA A 79 5.68 22.87 -1.12
CA ALA A 79 4.97 24.08 -0.75
C ALA A 79 4.58 24.93 -1.98
N GLU A 80 5.48 25.07 -2.95
CA GLU A 80 5.21 25.76 -4.22
C GLU A 80 4.18 25.00 -5.06
N PHE A 81 4.34 23.67 -5.14
CA PHE A 81 3.36 22.81 -5.82
C PHE A 81 1.96 22.95 -5.17
N LEU A 82 1.86 22.88 -3.84
CA LEU A 82 0.60 23.09 -3.12
C LEU A 82 0.01 24.47 -3.40
N ALA A 83 0.81 25.54 -3.39
CA ALA A 83 0.37 26.88 -3.71
C ALA A 83 -0.21 27.00 -5.14
N SER A 84 0.30 26.21 -6.08
CA SER A 84 -0.16 26.15 -7.48
C SER A 84 -1.40 25.27 -7.74
N VAL A 85 -1.92 24.55 -6.73
CA VAL A 85 -3.07 23.66 -6.91
C VAL A 85 -4.34 24.47 -7.23
N GLU A 86 -5.08 24.02 -8.24
CA GLU A 86 -6.34 24.63 -8.68
C GLU A 86 -7.46 23.58 -8.83
N PRO A 87 -8.73 23.90 -8.50
CA PRO A 87 -9.22 25.18 -7.95
C PRO A 87 -8.80 25.44 -6.49
N ASP A 88 -8.97 26.67 -5.99
CA ASP A 88 -8.76 27.09 -4.59
C ASP A 88 -9.15 26.03 -3.53
N ARG A 89 -10.39 25.52 -3.60
CA ARG A 89 -10.89 24.46 -2.72
C ARG A 89 -9.98 23.21 -2.71
N LYS A 90 -9.42 22.83 -3.86
CA LYS A 90 -8.51 21.68 -3.96
C LYS A 90 -7.17 21.97 -3.31
N ARG A 91 -6.69 23.22 -3.33
CA ARG A 91 -5.50 23.67 -2.62
C ARG A 91 -5.70 23.64 -1.11
N GLU A 92 -6.81 24.17 -0.61
CA GLU A 92 -7.19 24.10 0.81
C GLU A 92 -7.25 22.64 1.30
N GLU A 93 -7.98 21.77 0.59
CA GLU A 93 -8.06 20.34 0.91
C GLU A 93 -6.68 19.65 0.81
N ALA A 94 -5.80 20.06 -0.11
CA ALA A 94 -4.45 19.52 -0.24
C ALA A 94 -3.52 19.96 0.91
N MET A 95 -3.67 21.19 1.42
CA MET A 95 -2.95 21.69 2.60
C MET A 95 -3.39 20.96 3.88
N VAL A 96 -4.68 20.64 4.01
CA VAL A 96 -5.19 19.79 5.11
C VAL A 96 -4.62 18.38 5.03
N LEU A 97 -4.53 17.80 3.82
CA LEU A 97 -3.87 16.50 3.63
C LEU A 97 -2.38 16.55 3.99
N ASP A 98 -1.63 17.57 3.56
CA ASP A 98 -0.20 17.69 3.91
C ASP A 98 0.02 17.74 5.43
N GLN A 99 -0.77 18.55 6.14
CA GLN A 99 -0.73 18.60 7.60
C GLN A 99 -1.04 17.25 8.24
N LEU A 100 -2.05 16.52 7.74
CA LEU A 100 -2.41 15.19 8.24
C LEU A 100 -1.29 14.16 8.01
N PHE A 101 -0.73 14.11 6.82
CA PHE A 101 0.38 13.19 6.50
C PHE A 101 1.62 13.51 7.35
N ARG A 102 1.99 14.79 7.53
CA ARG A 102 3.09 15.17 8.43
C ARG A 102 2.83 14.77 9.88
N LYS A 103 1.61 15.01 10.39
CA LYS A 103 1.19 14.62 11.75
C LYS A 103 1.35 13.12 12.00
N VAL A 104 0.91 12.29 11.05
CA VAL A 104 0.90 10.83 11.19
C VAL A 104 2.27 10.21 10.93
N THR A 105 3.00 10.68 9.93
CA THR A 105 4.26 10.04 9.48
C THR A 105 5.50 10.59 10.18
N GLY A 106 5.45 11.82 10.69
CA GLY A 106 6.62 12.58 11.14
C GLY A 106 7.59 12.98 10.02
N ALA A 107 7.32 12.61 8.77
CA ALA A 107 8.23 12.77 7.65
C ALA A 107 8.02 14.10 6.92
N SER A 108 9.12 14.70 6.44
CA SER A 108 9.08 15.81 5.49
C SER A 108 8.60 15.34 4.12
N PRO A 109 7.64 16.03 3.47
CA PRO A 109 7.22 15.71 2.12
C PRO A 109 8.33 15.96 1.10
N ARG A 110 8.28 15.21 0.01
CA ARG A 110 9.07 15.41 -1.22
C ARG A 110 8.15 15.31 -2.43
N MET A 111 8.48 16.00 -3.52
CA MET A 111 7.73 15.85 -4.77
C MET A 111 8.17 14.59 -5.52
N TRP A 112 7.19 13.84 -6.02
CA TRP A 112 7.37 12.63 -6.81
C TRP A 112 6.73 12.83 -8.19
N GLY A 113 7.57 12.85 -9.21
CA GLY A 113 7.20 13.32 -10.53
C GLY A 113 6.59 14.74 -10.48
N PRO A 114 5.60 15.06 -11.34
CA PRO A 114 5.09 16.42 -11.48
C PRO A 114 3.90 16.76 -10.56
N SER A 115 3.43 15.85 -9.70
CA SER A 115 2.09 16.00 -9.10
C SER A 115 1.75 15.11 -7.90
N ILE A 116 2.73 14.44 -7.30
CA ILE A 116 2.54 13.58 -6.13
C ILE A 116 3.39 14.14 -5.00
N ILE A 117 2.82 14.28 -3.82
CA ILE A 117 3.50 14.63 -2.58
C ILE A 117 3.67 13.32 -1.81
N GLY A 118 4.93 12.92 -1.59
CA GLY A 118 5.30 11.65 -0.96
C GLY A 118 6.02 11.84 0.35
N TYR A 119 5.80 10.91 1.28
CA TYR A 119 6.34 10.90 2.64
C TYR A 119 7.17 9.64 2.85
N GLY A 120 8.39 9.82 3.35
CA GLY A 120 9.42 8.78 3.42
C GLY A 120 9.77 8.18 2.05
N SER A 121 10.73 7.26 2.06
CA SER A 121 10.99 6.41 0.88
C SER A 121 11.43 5.01 1.30
N TYR A 122 11.32 4.08 0.38
CA TYR A 122 11.85 2.72 0.49
C TYR A 122 12.36 2.26 -0.87
N GLU A 123 13.24 1.27 -0.86
CA GLU A 123 13.73 0.60 -2.07
C GLU A 123 13.31 -0.86 -2.04
N THR A 124 12.92 -1.38 -3.19
CA THR A 124 12.48 -2.78 -3.35
C THR A 124 13.00 -3.31 -4.68
N THR A 125 13.32 -4.61 -4.73
CA THR A 125 13.66 -5.30 -5.98
C THR A 125 12.53 -6.29 -6.28
N TYR A 126 11.95 -6.23 -7.48
CA TYR A 126 10.95 -7.23 -7.90
C TYR A 126 11.63 -8.56 -8.28
N ALA A 127 10.87 -9.65 -8.35
CA ALA A 127 11.33 -10.94 -8.85
C ALA A 127 12.04 -10.88 -10.23
N SER A 128 11.74 -9.86 -11.06
CA SER A 128 12.43 -9.60 -12.34
C SER A 128 13.82 -8.97 -12.22
N GLY A 129 14.35 -8.78 -11.01
CA GLY A 129 15.61 -8.07 -10.74
C GLY A 129 15.53 -6.55 -10.87
N ARG A 130 14.36 -5.99 -11.23
CA ARG A 130 14.15 -4.55 -11.33
C ARG A 130 14.11 -3.92 -9.94
N GLN A 131 15.10 -3.08 -9.64
CA GLN A 131 15.08 -2.17 -8.50
C GLN A 131 14.10 -1.00 -8.72
N VAL A 132 13.38 -0.61 -7.67
CA VAL A 132 12.51 0.56 -7.63
C VAL A 132 12.62 1.23 -6.27
N ARG A 133 12.90 2.54 -6.30
CA ARG A 133 12.71 3.44 -5.16
C ARG A 133 11.32 4.08 -5.24
N TRP A 134 10.60 4.11 -4.13
CA TRP A 134 9.25 4.68 -4.06
C TRP A 134 8.99 5.38 -2.72
N MET A 135 7.97 6.24 -2.67
CA MET A 135 7.51 6.85 -1.41
C MET A 135 6.74 5.84 -0.55
N ARG A 136 6.90 5.87 0.77
CA ARG A 136 6.19 4.94 1.67
C ARG A 136 4.67 5.19 1.65
N SER A 137 4.28 6.47 1.68
CA SER A 137 2.89 6.91 1.58
C SER A 137 2.82 8.28 0.88
N GLY A 138 1.64 8.72 0.44
CA GLY A 138 1.50 10.05 -0.17
C GLY A 138 0.16 10.33 -0.85
N PHE A 139 0.04 11.48 -1.51
CA PHE A 139 -1.17 11.86 -2.24
C PHE A 139 -0.92 12.74 -3.47
N SER A 140 -1.92 12.82 -4.34
CA SER A 140 -1.94 13.67 -5.54
C SER A 140 -3.26 14.45 -5.60
N PRO A 141 -3.23 15.79 -5.42
CA PRO A 141 -4.43 16.62 -5.47
C PRO A 141 -4.83 16.93 -6.93
N ARG A 142 -5.50 15.99 -7.59
CA ARG A 142 -6.01 16.21 -8.97
C ARG A 142 -7.29 17.03 -8.93
N LYS A 143 -7.52 17.84 -9.97
CA LYS A 143 -8.72 18.68 -10.18
C LYS A 143 -10.05 17.97 -9.87
N ALA A 144 -10.19 16.69 -10.25
CA ALA A 144 -11.41 15.92 -10.02
C ALA A 144 -11.49 15.24 -8.63
N LYS A 145 -10.37 14.74 -8.09
CA LYS A 145 -10.32 13.91 -6.88
C LYS A 145 -8.91 13.83 -6.31
N HIS A 146 -8.79 13.76 -5.00
CA HIS A 146 -7.54 13.41 -4.34
C HIS A 146 -7.27 11.92 -4.55
N SER A 147 -6.05 11.59 -4.94
CA SER A 147 -5.57 10.21 -5.08
C SER A 147 -4.56 9.94 -3.98
N LEU A 148 -4.90 9.09 -3.02
CA LEU A 148 -4.06 8.74 -1.88
C LEU A 148 -3.42 7.38 -2.14
N TYR A 149 -2.12 7.30 -1.89
CA TYR A 149 -1.26 6.13 -2.11
C TYR A 149 -0.93 5.54 -0.74
N LEU A 150 -1.76 4.58 -0.33
CA LEU A 150 -1.64 3.87 0.94
C LEU A 150 -1.26 2.43 0.58
N MET A 151 0.03 2.10 0.65
CA MET A 151 0.59 0.84 0.13
C MET A 151 0.67 -0.27 1.19
N GLY A 152 0.84 0.09 2.47
CA GLY A 152 0.84 -0.83 3.60
C GLY A 152 -0.39 -1.75 3.61
N GLY A 153 -1.58 -1.18 3.40
CA GLY A 153 -2.85 -1.93 3.34
C GLY A 153 -3.02 -2.85 2.13
N TYR A 154 -2.10 -2.85 1.15
CA TYR A 154 -2.02 -3.84 0.08
C TYR A 154 -0.86 -4.82 0.25
N CYS A 155 0.01 -4.61 1.25
CA CYS A 155 1.27 -5.33 1.36
C CYS A 155 1.55 -5.98 2.73
N ASP A 156 0.60 -5.85 3.66
CA ASP A 156 0.57 -6.50 4.98
C ASP A 156 -0.88 -6.95 5.24
N GLU A 157 -1.08 -8.23 5.58
CA GLU A 157 -2.43 -8.83 5.70
C GLU A 157 -3.24 -8.23 6.88
N LEU A 158 -2.56 -7.84 7.96
CA LEU A 158 -3.20 -7.23 9.13
C LEU A 158 -3.66 -5.80 8.79
N ALA A 159 -2.83 -5.05 8.08
CA ALA A 159 -3.18 -3.73 7.55
C ALA A 159 -4.29 -3.82 6.49
N GLY A 160 -4.30 -4.85 5.65
CA GLY A 160 -5.37 -5.12 4.69
C GLY A 160 -6.74 -5.33 5.35
N LYS A 161 -6.82 -6.22 6.34
CA LYS A 161 -8.05 -6.45 7.12
C LYS A 161 -8.53 -5.17 7.82
N ARG A 162 -7.62 -4.43 8.46
CA ARG A 162 -7.93 -3.17 9.13
C ARG A 162 -8.38 -2.09 8.15
N ARG A 163 -7.78 -2.03 6.95
CA ARG A 163 -8.18 -1.13 5.86
C ARG A 163 -9.62 -1.40 5.43
N ASP A 164 -10.00 -2.66 5.24
CA ASP A 164 -11.37 -3.03 4.82
C ASP A 164 -12.43 -2.72 5.89
N GLU A 165 -12.07 -2.76 7.18
CA GLU A 165 -12.92 -2.27 8.28
C GLU A 165 -13.05 -0.76 8.32
N LEU A 166 -11.97 -0.02 8.07
CA LEU A 166 -11.96 1.44 8.06
C LEU A 166 -12.69 2.00 6.83
N LEU A 167 -12.55 1.39 5.65
CA LEU A 167 -13.28 1.81 4.44
C LEU A 167 -14.81 1.80 4.62
N LYS A 168 -15.36 0.84 5.39
CA LYS A 168 -16.79 0.78 5.72
C LYS A 168 -17.27 1.99 6.54
N LYS A 169 -16.35 2.66 7.24
CA LYS A 169 -16.62 3.83 8.12
C LYS A 169 -16.19 5.16 7.49
N LEU A 170 -15.33 5.12 6.46
CA LEU A 170 -14.69 6.30 5.89
C LEU A 170 -15.66 7.31 5.28
N GLY A 171 -16.82 6.88 4.76
CA GLY A 171 -17.72 7.73 3.97
C GLY A 171 -17.55 7.55 2.47
N LYS A 172 -17.82 8.57 1.67
CA LYS A 172 -17.94 8.46 0.21
C LYS A 172 -16.56 8.51 -0.48
N HIS A 173 -16.11 7.35 -0.92
CA HIS A 173 -14.82 7.14 -1.57
C HIS A 173 -14.94 6.18 -2.77
N SER A 174 -13.85 5.97 -3.49
CA SER A 174 -13.68 4.84 -4.42
C SER A 174 -12.24 4.32 -4.38
N THR A 175 -12.02 3.07 -4.75
CA THR A 175 -10.68 2.44 -4.73
C THR A 175 -10.23 2.03 -6.12
N GLY A 176 -8.96 2.28 -6.44
CA GLY A 176 -8.25 1.65 -7.54
C GLY A 176 -7.39 0.48 -7.04
N LYS A 177 -6.58 -0.10 -7.94
CA LYS A 177 -5.68 -1.23 -7.64
C LYS A 177 -4.74 -0.99 -6.45
N SER A 178 -4.23 0.24 -6.29
CA SER A 178 -3.35 0.62 -5.17
C SER A 178 -3.56 2.08 -4.73
N CYS A 179 -4.78 2.62 -4.89
CA CYS A 179 -5.09 4.00 -4.57
C CYS A 179 -6.48 4.12 -3.93
N LEU A 180 -6.59 5.01 -2.95
CA LEU A 180 -7.86 5.50 -2.43
C LEU A 180 -8.19 6.84 -3.10
N TYR A 181 -9.43 7.02 -3.53
CA TYR A 181 -9.90 8.23 -4.20
C TYR A 181 -10.99 8.93 -3.40
N ILE A 182 -10.78 10.21 -3.12
CA ILE A 182 -11.68 11.06 -2.33
C ILE A 182 -12.02 12.31 -3.15
N ASN A 183 -13.31 12.53 -3.43
CA ASN A 183 -13.74 13.65 -4.29
C ASN A 183 -13.65 15.00 -3.57
N LYS A 184 -13.99 15.05 -2.28
CA LYS A 184 -13.83 16.21 -1.37
C LYS A 184 -13.63 15.70 0.05
N LEU A 185 -12.92 16.43 0.91
CA LEU A 185 -12.69 15.96 2.28
C LEU A 185 -13.97 15.95 3.12
N ALA A 186 -14.93 16.84 2.82
CA ALA A 186 -16.25 16.85 3.46
C ALA A 186 -17.17 15.66 3.08
N ASP A 187 -16.72 14.72 2.25
CA ASP A 187 -17.42 13.44 1.97
C ASP A 187 -16.91 12.30 2.88
N VAL A 188 -15.87 12.52 3.70
CA VAL A 188 -15.21 11.48 4.50
C VAL A 188 -15.01 11.86 5.97
N ASP A 189 -14.94 10.84 6.83
CA ASP A 189 -14.50 10.97 8.22
C ASP A 189 -12.97 11.12 8.28
N MET A 190 -12.51 12.29 8.72
CA MET A 190 -11.09 12.63 8.83
C MET A 190 -10.35 11.83 9.92
N ALA A 191 -11.03 11.40 10.99
CA ALA A 191 -10.43 10.58 12.04
C ALA A 191 -10.30 9.11 11.60
N VAL A 192 -11.21 8.61 10.75
CA VAL A 192 -11.05 7.33 10.05
C VAL A 192 -9.90 7.41 9.04
N LEU A 193 -9.81 8.50 8.27
CA LEU A 193 -8.71 8.72 7.33
C LEU A 193 -7.34 8.76 8.04
N GLU A 194 -7.25 9.44 9.20
CA GLU A 194 -6.04 9.46 10.02
C GLU A 194 -5.61 8.05 10.44
N GLN A 195 -6.54 7.23 10.94
CA GLN A 195 -6.29 5.83 11.29
C GLN A 195 -5.84 4.97 10.10
N MET A 196 -6.38 5.23 8.91
CA MET A 196 -5.96 4.53 7.69
C MET A 196 -4.51 4.87 7.33
N ILE A 197 -4.13 6.16 7.36
CA ILE A 197 -2.75 6.58 7.07
C ILE A 197 -1.78 6.02 8.12
N ALA A 198 -2.16 6.01 9.41
CA ALA A 198 -1.32 5.47 10.48
C ALA A 198 -1.10 3.96 10.34
N SER A 199 -2.16 3.20 10.13
CA SER A 199 -2.07 1.74 9.92
C SER A 199 -1.28 1.38 8.65
N ASP A 200 -1.33 2.22 7.62
CA ASP A 200 -0.57 2.05 6.38
C ASP A 200 0.92 2.32 6.61
N TRP A 201 1.24 3.43 7.30
CA TRP A 201 2.59 3.82 7.65
C TRP A 201 3.28 2.76 8.51
N GLU A 202 2.64 2.29 9.59
CA GLU A 202 3.15 1.22 10.45
C GLU A 202 3.45 -0.06 9.67
N ALA A 203 2.61 -0.43 8.69
CA ALA A 203 2.82 -1.60 7.84
C ALA A 203 4.04 -1.42 6.92
N MET A 204 4.21 -0.22 6.35
CA MET A 204 5.40 0.09 5.56
C MET A 204 6.68 0.08 6.42
N GLN A 205 6.64 0.56 7.67
CA GLN A 205 7.77 0.46 8.61
C GLN A 205 8.09 -1.01 8.95
N ARG A 206 7.09 -1.87 9.14
CA ARG A 206 7.31 -3.32 9.39
C ARG A 206 7.91 -4.03 8.18
N LYS A 207 7.40 -3.75 6.97
CA LYS A 207 7.82 -4.44 5.74
C LYS A 207 9.18 -3.96 5.24
N TYR A 208 9.46 -2.67 5.38
CA TYR A 208 10.69 -2.03 4.97
C TYR A 208 11.27 -1.27 6.18
N PRO A 209 11.93 -1.95 7.14
CA PRO A 209 12.66 -1.26 8.21
C PRO A 209 13.79 -0.40 7.61
N GLU A 210 14.23 0.60 8.38
CA GLU A 210 15.41 1.43 8.09
C GLU A 210 16.68 0.83 8.70
#